data_AF-A0A6P2B8D6-F1
#
_entry.id   AF-A0A6P2B8D6-F1
#
_cell.length_a   1.000
_cell.length_b   1.000
_cell.length_c   1.000
_cell.angle_alpha   90.00
_cell.angle_beta   90.00
_cell.angle_gamma   90.00
#
_symmetry.space_group_name_H-M   'P 1'
#
loop_
_entity.id
_entity.type
_entity.pdbx_description
1 polymer ?
#
loop_
_entity_poly.entity_id
_entity_poly.type
_entity_poly.pdbx_seq_one_letter_code
_entity_poly.pdbx_strand_id
1 'polypeptide(L)'
;MAIDYIIDYDCIPKQTIGTDGILQRLKARERAYTVIKLFRDHGDERPPSEMGFEFVRRTPEGEEETQVIVVQDLLDEAQALTPLEPHCAGCPANRTGQPFGCMGFVSYPISEQGESWLLDRLPVPDEPLVWLLLRQVVKEFEYDGASVREWRETANTFFEAADVKVRRLGEVKVDANQMFEILFGRRPYIIPKQAALLLLVLRVIERDLEADEIRALNPAPADALARYPITITDDETDDQTVRELKDFLRALYTAWALDVNLLIDA
;
A
#
# COMPACT_ATOMS: atom_id res chain seq x y z
N MET A 1 4.72 8.69 8.56
CA MET A 1 3.94 8.95 7.33
C MET A 1 3.95 7.66 6.53
N ALA A 2 2.92 7.41 5.73
CA ALA A 2 2.80 6.16 4.99
C ALA A 2 1.98 6.39 3.72
N ILE A 3 2.09 5.45 2.78
CA ILE A 3 1.20 5.33 1.63
C ILE A 3 0.04 4.43 2.04
N ASP A 4 -1.17 4.94 2.05
CA ASP A 4 -2.34 4.14 2.42
C ASP A 4 -2.92 3.45 1.18
N TYR A 5 -3.45 2.24 1.34
CA TYR A 5 -4.14 1.53 0.26
C TYR A 5 -5.38 0.81 0.77
N ILE A 6 -6.42 0.77 -0.07
CA ILE A 6 -7.74 0.29 0.32
C ILE A 6 -8.39 -0.50 -0.82
N ILE A 7 -8.81 -1.73 -0.56
CA ILE A 7 -9.63 -2.51 -1.50
C ILE A 7 -11.03 -1.89 -1.52
N ASP A 8 -11.46 -1.32 -2.63
CA ASP A 8 -12.71 -0.56 -2.77
C ASP A 8 -13.97 -1.43 -2.90
N TYR A 9 -14.09 -2.42 -2.01
CA TYR A 9 -15.26 -3.26 -1.89
C TYR A 9 -16.39 -2.53 -1.16
N ASP A 10 -17.59 -2.52 -1.74
CA ASP A 10 -18.77 -1.90 -1.13
C ASP A 10 -19.29 -2.74 0.04
N CYS A 11 -19.30 -2.16 1.24
CA CYS A 11 -19.66 -2.87 2.47
C CYS A 11 -20.27 -1.94 3.53
N ILE A 12 -21.04 -2.52 4.46
CA ILE A 12 -21.77 -1.78 5.51
C ILE A 12 -20.88 -0.81 6.30
N PRO A 13 -19.66 -1.17 6.76
CA PRO A 13 -18.81 -0.22 7.45
C PRO A 13 -18.49 1.04 6.62
N LYS A 14 -18.15 0.87 5.34
CA LYS A 14 -17.84 2.01 4.45
C LYS A 14 -19.07 2.83 4.11
N GLN A 15 -20.24 2.22 3.98
CA GLN A 15 -21.50 2.94 3.79
C GLN A 15 -21.91 3.75 5.03
N THR A 16 -21.56 3.28 6.23
CA THR A 16 -21.96 3.93 7.49
C THR A 16 -21.11 5.15 7.81
N ILE A 17 -19.77 5.04 7.73
CA ILE A 17 -18.85 6.10 8.16
C ILE A 17 -17.86 6.57 7.08
N GLY A 18 -17.97 6.04 5.87
CA GLY A 18 -17.05 6.36 4.77
C GLY A 18 -15.71 5.64 4.89
N THR A 19 -15.01 5.53 3.76
CA THR A 19 -13.65 4.97 3.69
C THR A 19 -12.67 5.79 4.52
N ASP A 20 -12.61 7.10 4.30
CA ASP A 20 -11.72 8.02 5.01
C ASP A 20 -12.03 8.06 6.51
N GLY A 21 -13.31 7.98 6.86
CA GLY A 21 -13.75 7.95 8.26
C GLY A 21 -13.29 6.70 9.01
N ILE A 22 -13.20 5.55 8.33
CA ILE A 22 -12.58 4.34 8.90
C ILE A 22 -11.07 4.54 9.02
N LEU A 23 -10.41 4.99 7.96
CA LEU A 23 -8.95 5.13 7.92
C LEU A 23 -8.45 6.10 9.00
N GLN A 24 -9.11 7.24 9.16
CA GLN A 24 -8.79 8.22 10.20
C GLN A 24 -8.87 7.62 11.60
N ARG A 25 -9.90 6.81 11.88
CA ARG A 25 -10.09 6.14 13.18
C ARG A 25 -9.08 5.03 13.42
N LEU A 26 -8.71 4.27 12.39
CA LEU A 26 -7.62 3.29 12.49
C LEU A 26 -6.29 3.98 12.79
N LYS A 27 -5.97 5.08 12.10
CA LYS A 27 -4.78 5.91 12.36
C LYS A 27 -4.83 6.56 13.74
N ALA A 28 -6.00 7.01 14.21
CA ALA A 28 -6.18 7.54 15.56
C ALA A 28 -5.86 6.48 16.62
N ARG A 29 -6.38 5.25 16.44
CA ARG A 29 -6.10 4.11 17.32
C ARG A 29 -4.62 3.76 17.39
N GLU A 30 -3.95 3.62 16.24
CA GLU A 30 -2.51 3.33 16.16
C GLU A 30 -1.66 4.43 16.82
N ARG A 31 -1.99 5.71 16.56
CA ARG A 31 -1.32 6.85 17.20
C ARG A 31 -1.51 6.82 18.72
N ALA A 32 -2.73 6.57 19.19
CA ALA A 32 -3.02 6.50 20.63
C ALA A 32 -2.17 5.42 21.30
N TYR A 33 -2.11 4.21 20.74
CA TYR A 33 -1.29 3.13 21.30
C TYR A 33 0.21 3.41 21.25
N THR A 34 0.69 4.03 20.17
CA THR A 34 2.10 4.44 20.05
C THR A 34 2.48 5.45 21.12
N VAL A 35 1.63 6.45 21.36
CA VAL A 35 1.85 7.46 22.41
C VAL A 35 1.79 6.82 23.80
N ILE A 36 0.78 5.97 24.08
CA ILE A 36 0.70 5.25 25.35
C ILE A 36 1.97 4.45 25.61
N LYS A 37 2.44 3.69 24.60
CA LYS A 37 3.67 2.91 24.71
C LYS A 37 4.87 3.80 25.02
N LEU A 38 5.02 4.93 24.32
CA LEU A 38 6.11 5.88 24.57
C LEU A 38 6.10 6.38 26.03
N PHE A 39 4.95 6.79 26.56
CA PHE A 39 4.83 7.25 27.95
C PHE A 39 5.21 6.13 28.94
N ARG A 40 4.75 4.91 28.69
CA ARG A 40 5.07 3.74 29.53
C ARG A 40 6.56 3.38 29.48
N ASP A 41 7.19 3.44 28.31
CA ASP A 41 8.63 3.21 28.14
C ASP A 41 9.47 4.25 28.91
N HIS A 42 8.92 5.45 29.15
CA HIS A 42 9.50 6.50 29.98
C HIS A 42 9.07 6.47 31.46
N GLY A 43 8.35 5.42 31.90
CA GLY A 43 7.94 5.21 33.28
C GLY A 43 6.75 6.07 33.74
N ASP A 44 6.01 6.68 32.81
CA ASP A 44 4.80 7.42 33.11
C ASP A 44 3.58 6.48 33.14
N GLU A 45 2.94 6.35 34.30
CA GLU A 45 1.79 5.47 34.56
C GLU A 45 0.43 6.20 34.53
N ARG A 46 0.39 7.48 34.13
CA ARG A 46 -0.88 8.24 34.05
C ARG A 46 -1.91 7.56 33.13
N PRO A 47 -3.21 7.80 33.32
CA PRO A 47 -4.25 7.29 32.41
C PRO A 47 -4.22 8.03 31.05
N PRO A 48 -4.74 7.42 29.96
CA PRO A 48 -4.82 8.05 28.63
C PRO A 48 -5.54 9.41 28.60
N SER A 49 -6.45 9.66 29.55
CA SER A 49 -7.15 10.94 29.71
C SER A 49 -6.25 12.09 30.16
N GLU A 50 -5.06 11.79 30.69
CA GLU A 50 -4.07 12.79 31.14
C GLU A 50 -2.83 12.82 30.24
N MET A 51 -2.80 12.00 29.20
CA MET A 51 -1.76 11.99 28.18
C MET A 51 -2.17 12.91 27.04
N GLY A 52 -1.33 13.87 26.72
CA GLY A 52 -1.50 14.73 25.56
C GLY A 52 -0.18 14.87 24.81
N PHE A 53 -0.27 15.12 23.51
CA PHE A 53 0.87 15.49 22.69
C PHE A 53 0.51 16.69 21.83
N GLU A 54 1.52 17.49 21.51
CA GLU A 54 1.38 18.64 20.63
C GLU A 54 1.51 18.18 19.18
N PHE A 55 0.47 18.43 18.39
CA PHE A 55 0.49 18.24 16.95
C PHE A 55 0.68 19.60 16.29
N VAL A 56 1.83 19.80 15.65
CA VAL A 56 2.13 21.04 14.92
C VAL A 56 1.78 20.82 13.47
N ARG A 57 0.81 21.56 12.95
CA ARG A 57 0.46 21.59 11.53
C ARG A 57 0.93 22.91 10.93
N ARG A 58 1.73 22.84 9.87
CA ARG A 58 2.03 24.00 9.03
C ARG A 58 0.92 24.20 8.02
N THR A 59 0.25 25.34 8.08
CA THR A 59 -0.73 25.72 7.06
C THR A 59 0.00 26.13 5.77
N PRO A 60 -0.67 26.11 4.60
CA PRO A 60 -0.10 26.60 3.34
C PRO A 60 0.36 28.07 3.39
N GLU A 61 -0.15 28.84 4.36
CA GLU A 61 0.17 30.24 4.61
C GLU A 61 1.44 30.43 5.47
N GLY A 62 2.02 29.33 5.96
CA GLY A 62 3.26 29.34 6.76
C GLY A 62 3.04 29.54 8.26
N GLU A 63 1.79 29.52 8.73
CA GLU A 63 1.48 29.55 10.16
C GLU A 63 1.59 28.14 10.77
N GLU A 64 2.26 28.03 11.91
CA GLU A 64 2.32 26.80 12.70
C GLU A 64 1.16 26.81 13.70
N GLU A 65 0.15 25.99 13.45
CA GLU A 65 -0.92 25.72 14.41
C GLU A 65 -0.50 24.54 15.30
N THR A 66 -0.29 24.82 16.59
CA THR A 66 -0.05 23.78 17.60
C THR A 66 -1.37 23.42 18.26
N GLN A 67 -1.83 22.20 18.03
CA GLN A 67 -3.00 21.64 18.70
C GLN A 67 -2.56 20.58 19.71
N VAL A 68 -2.98 20.72 20.96
CA VAL A 68 -2.82 19.65 21.96
C VAL A 68 -3.92 18.62 21.72
N ILE A 69 -3.52 17.38 21.42
CA ILE A 69 -4.44 16.25 21.23
C ILE A 69 -4.36 15.36 22.47
N VAL A 70 -5.50 15.10 23.09
CA VAL A 70 -5.61 14.16 24.22
C VAL A 70 -5.73 12.74 23.68
N VAL A 71 -4.98 11.80 24.27
CA VAL A 71 -4.96 10.40 23.80
C VAL A 71 -6.32 9.74 23.94
N GLN A 72 -7.09 10.07 24.99
CA GLN A 72 -8.45 9.56 25.19
C GLN A 72 -9.39 9.90 24.02
N ASP A 73 -9.32 11.12 23.48
CA ASP A 73 -10.19 11.53 22.37
C ASP A 73 -9.96 10.64 21.13
N LEU A 74 -8.71 10.27 20.86
CA LEU A 74 -8.36 9.35 19.78
C LEU A 74 -8.90 7.92 20.01
N LEU A 75 -8.91 7.46 21.26
CA LEU A 75 -9.47 6.16 21.62
C LEU A 75 -11.00 6.16 21.50
N ASP A 76 -11.65 7.24 21.91
CA ASP A 76 -13.10 7.41 21.84
C ASP A 76 -13.56 7.48 20.37
N GLU A 77 -12.83 8.19 19.51
CA GLU A 77 -13.07 8.19 18.06
C GLU A 77 -12.94 6.78 17.46
N ALA A 78 -11.90 6.05 17.86
CA ALA A 78 -11.66 4.69 17.41
C ALA A 78 -12.73 3.71 17.90
N GLN A 79 -13.36 3.96 19.04
CA GLN A 79 -14.43 3.12 19.59
C GLN A 79 -15.66 3.06 18.68
N ALA A 80 -15.86 4.07 17.82
CA ALA A 80 -16.90 4.04 16.79
C ALA A 80 -16.72 2.90 15.77
N LEU A 81 -15.52 2.32 15.67
CA LEU A 81 -15.26 1.16 14.82
C LEU A 81 -15.78 -0.15 15.43
N THR A 82 -15.83 -0.28 16.76
CA THR A 82 -16.16 -1.53 17.47
C THR A 82 -17.51 -2.12 17.04
N PRO A 83 -18.61 -1.35 16.89
CA PRO A 83 -19.88 -1.90 16.42
C PRO A 83 -19.84 -2.42 14.97
N LEU A 84 -18.88 -1.96 14.16
CA LEU A 84 -18.75 -2.30 12.75
C LEU A 84 -17.82 -3.49 12.50
N GLU A 85 -16.95 -3.84 13.45
CA GLU A 85 -16.01 -4.97 13.35
C GLU A 85 -16.68 -6.31 12.98
N PRO A 86 -17.87 -6.68 13.53
CA PRO A 86 -18.53 -7.94 13.17
C PRO A 86 -18.90 -8.03 11.69
N HIS A 87 -19.12 -6.91 10.99
CA HIS A 87 -19.40 -6.92 9.55
C HIS A 87 -18.17 -7.26 8.69
N CYS A 88 -16.96 -7.23 9.27
CA CYS A 88 -15.74 -7.64 8.58
C CYS A 88 -15.51 -9.16 8.65
N ALA A 89 -16.25 -9.89 9.48
CA ALA A 89 -16.12 -11.34 9.60
C ALA A 89 -16.61 -12.03 8.32
N GLY A 90 -15.74 -12.79 7.66
CA GLY A 90 -16.06 -13.48 6.40
C GLY A 90 -16.17 -12.55 5.18
N CYS A 91 -15.80 -11.27 5.29
CA CYS A 91 -15.77 -10.36 4.16
C CYS A 91 -14.68 -10.80 3.16
N PRO A 92 -14.98 -10.93 1.85
CA PRO A 92 -14.00 -11.38 0.87
C PRO A 92 -12.85 -10.38 0.64
N ALA A 93 -13.09 -9.08 0.92
CA ALA A 93 -12.04 -8.06 0.88
C ALA A 93 -11.17 -8.03 2.15
N ASN A 94 -11.52 -8.80 3.19
CA ASN A 94 -10.72 -8.88 4.41
C ASN A 94 -9.56 -9.86 4.23
N ARG A 95 -8.40 -9.34 3.78
CA ARG A 95 -7.22 -10.15 3.47
C ARG A 95 -6.45 -10.64 4.70
N THR A 96 -6.52 -9.90 5.81
CA THR A 96 -5.74 -10.21 7.02
C THR A 96 -6.50 -11.06 8.03
N GLY A 97 -7.80 -11.26 7.83
CA GLY A 97 -8.69 -11.93 8.79
C GLY A 97 -8.99 -11.10 10.04
N GLN A 98 -8.47 -9.88 10.13
CA GLN A 98 -8.73 -8.95 11.23
C GLN A 98 -9.78 -7.90 10.83
N PRO A 99 -10.48 -7.25 11.77
CA PRO A 99 -11.40 -6.18 11.44
C PRO A 99 -10.72 -5.09 10.58
N PHE A 100 -11.41 -4.65 9.52
CA PHE A 100 -10.89 -3.69 8.54
C PHE A 100 -9.64 -4.14 7.78
N GLY A 101 -9.37 -5.44 7.70
CA GLY A 101 -8.29 -6.02 6.89
C GLY A 101 -8.42 -5.85 5.37
N CYS A 102 -9.25 -4.94 4.89
CA CYS A 102 -9.25 -4.46 3.50
C CYS A 102 -8.38 -3.21 3.29
N MET A 103 -7.88 -2.63 4.40
CA MET A 103 -7.03 -1.43 4.42
C MET A 103 -5.61 -1.81 4.85
N GLY A 104 -4.63 -1.04 4.40
CA GLY A 104 -3.23 -1.20 4.80
C GLY A 104 -2.41 0.02 4.42
N PHE A 105 -1.12 -0.05 4.72
CA PHE A 105 -0.20 1.03 4.41
C PHE A 105 1.20 0.51 4.11
N VAL A 106 2.02 1.35 3.46
CA VAL A 106 3.47 1.18 3.31
C VAL A 106 4.14 2.35 3.99
N SER A 107 4.92 2.07 5.03
CA SER A 107 5.53 3.07 5.89
C SER A 107 6.68 3.78 5.21
N TYR A 108 6.81 5.08 5.49
CA TYR A 108 8.01 5.83 5.19
C TYR A 108 8.98 5.85 6.39
N PRO A 109 10.30 5.87 6.13
CA PRO A 109 10.94 5.83 4.82
C PRO A 109 10.91 4.43 4.18
N ILE A 110 10.83 4.37 2.85
CA ILE A 110 11.00 3.14 2.07
C ILE A 110 12.46 2.70 2.17
N SER A 111 12.69 1.46 2.60
CA SER A 111 14.03 0.92 2.76
C SER A 111 14.72 0.59 1.44
N GLU A 112 16.05 0.60 1.47
CA GLU A 112 16.88 0.19 0.32
C GLU A 112 16.62 -1.28 -0.09
N GLN A 113 16.36 -2.15 0.88
CA GLN A 113 16.02 -3.55 0.65
C GLN A 113 14.65 -3.67 -0.03
N GLY A 114 13.66 -2.88 0.39
CA GLY A 114 12.34 -2.80 -0.24
C GLY A 114 12.40 -2.36 -1.70
N GLU A 115 13.19 -1.34 -2.00
CA GLU A 115 13.42 -0.89 -3.39
C GLU A 115 14.04 -2.00 -4.24
N SER A 116 15.09 -2.64 -3.72
CA SER A 116 15.81 -3.70 -4.44
C SER A 116 14.91 -4.92 -4.66
N TRP A 117 14.16 -5.33 -3.64
CA TRP A 117 13.20 -6.43 -3.71
C TRP A 117 12.13 -6.19 -4.77
N LEU A 118 11.58 -4.97 -4.84
CA LEU A 118 10.57 -4.64 -5.86
C LEU A 118 11.15 -4.74 -7.28
N LEU A 119 12.36 -4.24 -7.49
CA LEU A 119 13.04 -4.30 -8.78
C LEU A 119 13.40 -5.74 -9.17
N ASP A 120 13.82 -6.57 -8.23
CA ASP A 120 14.17 -7.98 -8.44
C ASP A 120 12.99 -8.83 -8.90
N ARG A 121 11.76 -8.34 -8.67
CA ARG A 121 10.55 -8.96 -9.19
C ARG A 121 10.26 -8.64 -10.63
N LEU A 122 10.92 -7.72 -11.32
CA LEU A 122 10.65 -7.41 -12.74
C LEU A 122 10.94 -8.58 -13.70
N PRO A 123 10.25 -8.68 -14.86
CA PRO A 123 10.49 -9.72 -15.85
C PRO A 123 11.85 -9.56 -16.51
N VAL A 124 12.49 -10.69 -16.82
CA VAL A 124 13.73 -10.71 -17.61
C VAL A 124 13.41 -10.73 -19.10
N PRO A 125 14.33 -10.31 -19.99
CA PRO A 125 14.11 -10.33 -21.44
C PRO A 125 13.75 -11.72 -22.02
N ASP A 126 14.11 -12.80 -21.32
CA ASP A 126 13.77 -14.18 -21.71
C ASP A 126 12.29 -14.53 -21.49
N GLU A 127 11.51 -13.63 -20.88
CA GLU A 127 10.05 -13.68 -20.74
C GLU A 127 9.41 -12.63 -21.68
N PRO A 128 9.45 -12.86 -23.01
CA PRO A 128 9.27 -11.79 -24.00
C PRO A 128 7.90 -11.12 -23.92
N LEU A 129 6.83 -11.86 -23.63
CA LEU A 129 5.48 -11.31 -23.60
C LEU A 129 5.27 -10.36 -22.42
N VAL A 130 5.65 -10.76 -21.21
CA VAL A 130 5.51 -9.94 -19.99
C VAL A 130 6.46 -8.75 -20.05
N TRP A 131 7.67 -8.94 -20.56
CA TRP A 131 8.62 -7.85 -20.79
C TRP A 131 8.11 -6.82 -21.80
N LEU A 132 7.50 -7.26 -22.92
CA LEU A 132 6.89 -6.36 -23.90
C LEU A 132 5.74 -5.55 -23.29
N LEU A 133 4.91 -6.16 -22.45
CA LEU A 133 3.81 -5.47 -21.77
C LEU A 133 4.32 -4.40 -20.81
N LEU A 134 5.34 -4.71 -19.99
CA LEU A 134 5.98 -3.72 -19.12
C LEU A 134 6.55 -2.55 -19.94
N ARG A 135 7.28 -2.85 -21.01
CA ARG A 135 7.86 -1.83 -21.90
C ARG A 135 6.78 -0.96 -22.53
N GLN A 136 5.66 -1.55 -22.95
CA GLN A 136 4.54 -0.81 -23.51
C GLN A 136 3.97 0.14 -22.47
N VAL A 137 3.71 -0.31 -21.24
CA VAL A 137 3.18 0.56 -20.17
C VAL A 137 4.12 1.72 -19.86
N VAL A 138 5.41 1.45 -19.67
CA VAL A 138 6.39 2.50 -19.36
C VAL A 138 6.43 3.54 -20.47
N LYS A 139 6.37 3.11 -21.75
CA LYS A 139 6.44 4.00 -22.90
C LYS A 139 5.13 4.75 -23.17
N GLU A 140 3.99 4.06 -23.14
CA GLU A 140 2.67 4.60 -23.49
C GLU A 140 2.19 5.62 -22.47
N PHE A 141 2.49 5.39 -21.19
CA PHE A 141 2.14 6.30 -20.12
C PHE A 141 3.28 7.23 -19.73
N GLU A 142 4.42 7.19 -20.43
CA GLU A 142 5.57 8.08 -20.17
C GLU A 142 6.01 8.09 -18.70
N TYR A 143 6.06 6.92 -18.06
CA TYR A 143 6.54 6.78 -16.68
C TYR A 143 8.05 7.00 -16.64
N ASP A 144 8.47 8.16 -16.13
CA ASP A 144 9.86 8.62 -16.12
C ASP A 144 10.40 8.82 -14.69
N GLY A 145 9.58 8.53 -13.68
CA GLY A 145 9.94 8.66 -12.27
C GLY A 145 10.12 10.10 -11.80
N ALA A 146 9.68 11.11 -12.56
CA ALA A 146 9.82 12.53 -12.17
C ALA A 146 9.11 12.83 -10.84
N SER A 147 7.86 12.37 -10.69
CA SER A 147 7.06 12.58 -9.48
C SER A 147 7.73 12.03 -8.20
N VAL A 148 8.34 10.85 -8.29
CA VAL A 148 9.01 10.22 -7.15
C VAL A 148 10.42 10.78 -6.91
N ARG A 149 11.09 11.32 -7.94
CA ARG A 149 12.37 12.02 -7.76
C ARG A 149 12.22 13.21 -6.80
N GLU A 150 11.14 13.98 -6.93
CA GLU A 150 10.84 15.09 -6.02
C GLU A 150 10.71 14.62 -4.56
N TRP A 151 10.12 13.45 -4.33
CA TRP A 151 10.02 12.86 -2.99
C TRP A 151 11.39 12.49 -2.43
N ARG A 152 12.27 11.95 -3.27
CA ARG A 152 13.63 11.56 -2.85
C ARG A 152 14.52 12.76 -2.51
N GLU A 153 14.29 13.93 -3.13
CA GLU A 153 14.99 15.17 -2.79
C GLU A 153 14.68 15.67 -1.37
N THR A 154 13.57 15.24 -0.78
CA THR A 154 13.23 15.52 0.62
C THR A 154 13.97 14.55 1.54
N ALA A 155 15.16 14.98 1.98
CA ALA A 155 16.13 14.18 2.72
C ALA A 155 15.51 13.24 3.78
N ASN A 156 15.73 11.94 3.59
CA ASN A 156 15.38 10.81 4.49
C ASN A 156 13.93 10.74 4.97
N THR A 157 13.02 11.49 4.33
CA THR A 157 11.61 11.52 4.74
C THR A 157 10.84 10.37 4.09
N PHE A 158 11.07 10.14 2.80
CA PHE A 158 10.33 9.15 2.00
C PHE A 158 11.15 7.93 1.62
N PHE A 159 12.47 8.07 1.42
CA PHE A 159 13.37 6.98 1.04
C PHE A 159 14.60 7.00 1.95
N GLU A 160 15.08 5.81 2.34
CA GLU A 160 16.34 5.68 3.08
C GLU A 160 17.56 5.93 2.18
N ALA A 161 17.52 5.43 0.95
CA ALA A 161 18.61 5.57 -0.01
C ALA A 161 18.50 6.88 -0.80
N ALA A 162 19.59 7.64 -0.84
CA ALA A 162 19.69 8.82 -1.71
C ALA A 162 19.89 8.41 -3.19
N ASP A 163 20.59 7.31 -3.44
CA ASP A 163 20.83 6.79 -4.79
C ASP A 163 19.66 5.92 -5.26
N VAL A 164 19.22 6.15 -6.49
CA VAL A 164 18.13 5.39 -7.11
C VAL A 164 18.65 4.03 -7.56
N LYS A 165 17.99 2.95 -7.13
CA LYS A 165 18.27 1.60 -7.63
C LYS A 165 17.76 1.43 -9.06
N VAL A 166 18.55 0.75 -9.89
CA VAL A 166 18.24 0.55 -11.31
C VAL A 166 18.44 -0.91 -11.67
N ARG A 167 17.46 -1.48 -12.37
CA ARG A 167 17.56 -2.81 -12.97
C ARG A 167 17.64 -2.70 -14.49
N ARG A 168 18.63 -3.37 -15.07
CA ARG A 168 18.80 -3.46 -16.52
C ARG A 168 18.11 -4.70 -17.06
N LEU A 169 17.10 -4.50 -17.91
CA LEU A 169 16.31 -5.55 -18.56
C LEU A 169 16.65 -5.55 -20.06
N GLY A 170 17.85 -6.05 -20.38
CA GLY A 170 18.41 -6.03 -21.74
C GLY A 170 18.77 -4.60 -22.19
N GLU A 171 18.00 -4.07 -23.14
CA GLU A 171 18.18 -2.70 -23.67
C GLU A 171 17.45 -1.63 -22.85
N VAL A 172 16.45 -2.04 -22.05
CA VAL A 172 15.66 -1.11 -21.22
C VAL A 172 16.26 -1.07 -19.81
N LYS A 173 16.29 0.13 -19.22
CA LYS A 173 16.57 0.32 -17.79
C LYS A 173 15.29 0.74 -17.12
N VAL A 174 14.96 0.09 -16.02
CA VAL A 174 13.84 0.47 -15.14
C VAL A 174 14.43 0.78 -13.78
N ASP A 175 14.11 1.94 -13.25
CA ASP A 175 14.54 2.37 -11.93
C ASP A 175 13.44 2.28 -10.88
N ALA A 176 13.82 2.36 -9.60
CA ALA A 176 12.88 2.28 -8.49
C ALA A 176 11.85 3.42 -8.55
N ASN A 177 12.24 4.64 -8.91
CA ASN A 177 11.32 5.77 -8.97
C ASN A 177 10.20 5.54 -9.99
N GLN A 178 10.52 4.98 -11.16
CA GLN A 178 9.52 4.59 -12.16
C GLN A 178 8.55 3.54 -11.61
N MET A 179 9.05 2.56 -10.84
CA MET A 179 8.18 1.53 -10.24
C MET A 179 7.26 2.10 -9.17
N PHE A 180 7.76 2.94 -8.27
CA PHE A 180 6.93 3.63 -7.28
C PHE A 180 5.94 4.60 -7.94
N GLU A 181 6.31 5.24 -9.06
CA GLU A 181 5.40 6.09 -9.81
C GLU A 181 4.24 5.29 -10.44
N ILE A 182 4.53 4.11 -10.99
CA ILE A 182 3.53 3.20 -11.56
C ILE A 182 2.55 2.71 -10.49
N LEU A 183 3.05 2.41 -9.29
CA LEU A 183 2.25 1.85 -8.20
C LEU A 183 1.49 2.91 -7.38
N PHE A 184 2.08 4.08 -7.16
CA PHE A 184 1.59 5.05 -6.18
C PHE A 184 1.51 6.49 -6.70
N GLY A 185 2.31 6.88 -7.70
CA GLY A 185 2.56 8.29 -7.99
C GLY A 185 1.52 9.01 -8.87
N ARG A 186 0.86 8.32 -9.81
CA ARG A 186 0.06 9.03 -10.85
C ARG A 186 -1.45 8.97 -10.70
N ARG A 187 -1.98 7.99 -9.99
CA ARG A 187 -3.43 7.77 -9.90
C ARG A 187 -3.83 7.50 -8.46
N PRO A 188 -4.97 8.05 -8.00
CA PRO A 188 -5.49 7.77 -6.66
C PRO A 188 -6.09 6.36 -6.55
N TYR A 189 -6.08 5.57 -7.62
CA TYR A 189 -6.55 4.20 -7.63
C TYR A 189 -5.91 3.38 -8.76
N ILE A 190 -5.88 2.06 -8.56
CA ILE A 190 -5.53 1.05 -9.54
C ILE A 190 -6.80 0.29 -9.92
N ILE A 191 -7.16 0.32 -11.21
CA ILE A 191 -8.31 -0.42 -11.75
C ILE A 191 -8.00 -1.91 -11.92
N PRO A 192 -8.99 -2.82 -11.93
CA PRO A 192 -8.77 -4.27 -12.06
C PRO A 192 -7.90 -4.68 -13.25
N LYS A 193 -8.09 -4.05 -14.42
CA LYS A 193 -7.26 -4.30 -15.61
C LYS A 193 -5.78 -3.99 -15.39
N GLN A 194 -5.48 -2.90 -14.68
CA GLN A 194 -4.11 -2.52 -14.36
C GLN A 194 -3.55 -3.44 -13.28
N ALA A 195 -4.37 -3.82 -12.29
CA ALA A 195 -4.00 -4.78 -11.27
C ALA A 195 -3.58 -6.12 -11.89
N ALA A 196 -4.38 -6.70 -12.80
CA ALA A 196 -4.05 -7.92 -13.53
C ALA A 196 -2.64 -7.89 -14.15
N LEU A 197 -2.32 -6.78 -14.83
CA LEU A 197 -1.02 -6.61 -15.45
C LEU A 197 0.11 -6.47 -14.43
N LEU A 198 -0.09 -5.69 -13.36
CA LEU A 198 0.89 -5.52 -12.30
C LEU A 198 1.16 -6.84 -11.56
N LEU A 199 0.13 -7.66 -11.34
CA LEU A 199 0.27 -8.98 -10.73
C LEU A 199 1.16 -9.90 -11.58
N LEU A 200 1.04 -9.86 -12.90
CA LEU A 200 1.89 -10.62 -13.82
C LEU A 200 3.32 -10.05 -13.88
N VAL A 201 3.44 -8.73 -14.07
CA VAL A 201 4.73 -8.03 -14.19
C VAL A 201 5.55 -8.15 -12.91
N LEU A 202 4.92 -8.06 -11.73
CA LEU A 202 5.60 -8.22 -10.45
C LEU A 202 5.65 -9.67 -9.99
N ARG A 203 5.35 -10.65 -10.86
CA ARG A 203 5.38 -12.09 -10.55
C ARG A 203 4.57 -12.46 -9.31
N VAL A 204 3.48 -11.76 -9.01
CA VAL A 204 2.56 -12.09 -7.91
C VAL A 204 1.79 -13.37 -8.25
N ILE A 205 1.49 -13.55 -9.53
CA ILE A 205 1.04 -14.79 -10.15
C ILE A 205 2.12 -15.31 -11.10
N GLU A 206 2.05 -16.58 -11.48
CA GLU A 206 2.98 -17.18 -12.43
C GLU A 206 2.92 -16.49 -13.80
N ARG A 207 4.07 -16.44 -14.49
CA ARG A 207 4.23 -15.76 -15.78
C ARG A 207 4.18 -16.68 -16.99
N ASP A 208 4.25 -17.98 -16.74
CA ASP A 208 4.16 -19.01 -17.78
C ASP A 208 2.70 -19.16 -18.22
N LEU A 209 2.22 -18.10 -18.90
CA LEU A 209 0.85 -17.96 -19.38
C LEU A 209 0.87 -17.64 -20.87
N GLU A 210 -0.01 -18.33 -21.60
CA GLU A 210 -0.21 -18.02 -23.02
C GLU A 210 -0.96 -16.70 -23.21
N ALA A 211 -0.87 -16.11 -24.41
CA ALA A 211 -1.47 -14.81 -24.69
C ALA A 211 -2.99 -14.75 -24.42
N ASP A 212 -3.70 -15.84 -24.70
CA ASP A 212 -5.14 -15.93 -24.44
C ASP A 212 -5.45 -16.03 -22.94
N GLU A 213 -4.55 -16.62 -22.15
CA GLU A 213 -4.68 -16.67 -20.70
C GLU A 213 -4.42 -15.31 -20.06
N ILE A 214 -3.43 -14.56 -20.55
CA ILE A 214 -3.17 -13.19 -20.11
C ILE A 214 -4.37 -12.28 -20.42
N ARG A 215 -4.99 -12.45 -21.60
CA ARG A 215 -6.23 -11.72 -21.94
C ARG A 215 -7.38 -12.09 -21.00
N ALA A 216 -7.46 -13.36 -20.60
CA ALA A 216 -8.48 -13.85 -19.68
C ALA A 216 -8.29 -13.38 -18.22
N LEU A 217 -7.19 -12.67 -17.90
CA LEU A 217 -7.02 -12.04 -16.58
C LEU A 217 -7.92 -10.81 -16.39
N ASN A 218 -8.57 -10.29 -17.42
CA ASN A 218 -9.42 -9.11 -17.31
C ASN A 218 -10.71 -9.22 -18.14
N PRO A 219 -11.89 -9.41 -17.50
CA PRO A 219 -12.11 -9.44 -16.05
C PRO A 219 -11.53 -10.69 -15.39
N ALA A 220 -11.32 -10.66 -14.06
CA ALA A 220 -10.86 -11.83 -13.32
C ALA A 220 -11.90 -12.98 -13.45
N PRO A 221 -11.45 -14.23 -13.72
CA PRO A 221 -12.38 -15.35 -13.79
C PRO A 221 -12.91 -15.71 -12.41
N ALA A 222 -14.09 -16.35 -12.34
CA ALA A 222 -14.73 -16.70 -11.06
C ALA A 222 -13.88 -17.66 -10.20
N ASP A 223 -12.99 -18.43 -10.81
CA ASP A 223 -12.03 -19.33 -10.18
C ASP A 223 -10.61 -18.74 -10.09
N ALA A 224 -10.45 -17.42 -10.27
CA ALA A 224 -9.17 -16.72 -10.30
C ALA A 224 -8.22 -17.12 -9.17
N LEU A 225 -8.73 -17.20 -7.93
CA LEU A 225 -7.93 -17.53 -6.75
C LEU A 225 -7.35 -18.95 -6.79
N ALA A 226 -8.08 -19.89 -7.38
CA ALA A 226 -7.63 -21.27 -7.52
C ALA A 226 -6.71 -21.44 -8.74
N ARG A 227 -7.03 -20.73 -9.84
CA ARG A 227 -6.31 -20.84 -11.11
C ARG A 227 -4.96 -20.12 -11.10
N TYR A 228 -4.88 -18.99 -10.41
CA TYR A 228 -3.69 -18.15 -10.36
C TYR A 228 -3.24 -17.93 -8.91
N PRO A 229 -2.70 -18.96 -8.24
CA PRO A 229 -2.29 -18.86 -6.85
C PRO A 229 -1.18 -17.81 -6.68
N ILE A 230 -1.19 -17.14 -5.53
CA ILE A 230 -0.15 -16.16 -5.20
C ILE A 230 1.19 -16.87 -4.97
N THR A 231 2.26 -16.33 -5.56
CA THR A 231 3.62 -16.86 -5.45
C THR A 231 4.43 -16.20 -4.32
N ILE A 232 3.93 -15.10 -3.77
CA ILE A 232 4.60 -14.33 -2.71
C ILE A 232 4.48 -15.04 -1.38
N THR A 233 5.62 -15.44 -0.84
CA THR A 233 5.75 -15.97 0.51
C THR A 233 6.48 -14.98 1.40
N ASP A 234 6.17 -14.99 2.70
CA ASP A 234 6.93 -14.23 3.70
C ASP A 234 8.27 -14.93 3.95
N ASP A 235 9.31 -14.14 4.19
CA ASP A 235 10.67 -14.59 4.51
C ASP A 235 11.11 -13.96 5.84
N GLU A 236 11.82 -14.73 6.67
CA GLU A 236 12.35 -14.23 7.94
C GLU A 236 13.37 -13.08 7.74
N THR A 237 13.97 -13.00 6.55
CA THR A 237 14.93 -11.96 6.16
C THR A 237 14.27 -10.71 5.55
N ASP A 238 12.95 -10.70 5.40
CA ASP A 238 12.24 -9.50 4.97
C ASP A 238 12.39 -8.41 6.03
N ASP A 239 12.62 -7.17 5.60
CA ASP A 239 12.43 -6.02 6.46
C ASP A 239 10.96 -5.58 6.49
N GLN A 240 10.70 -4.47 7.18
CA GLN A 240 9.35 -3.92 7.29
C GLN A 240 8.79 -3.52 5.93
N THR A 241 9.55 -2.78 5.11
CA THR A 241 9.09 -2.30 3.81
C THR A 241 8.78 -3.47 2.87
N VAL A 242 9.59 -4.52 2.83
CA VAL A 242 9.33 -5.71 2.03
C VAL A 242 8.03 -6.40 2.46
N ARG A 243 7.81 -6.59 3.77
CA ARG A 243 6.54 -7.17 4.28
C ARG A 243 5.34 -6.32 3.88
N GLU A 244 5.41 -5.01 4.05
CA GLU A 244 4.33 -4.09 3.69
C GLU A 244 4.06 -4.06 2.18
N LEU A 245 5.10 -4.14 1.34
CA LEU A 245 4.97 -4.27 -0.11
C LEU A 245 4.33 -5.63 -0.50
N LYS A 246 4.67 -6.72 0.19
CA LYS A 246 4.00 -8.02 -0.02
C LYS A 246 2.52 -7.94 0.33
N ASP A 247 2.17 -7.26 1.42
CA ASP A 247 0.78 -7.05 1.84
C ASP A 247 0.01 -6.13 0.89
N PHE A 248 0.66 -5.13 0.33
CA PHE A 248 0.12 -4.30 -0.76
C PHE A 248 -0.19 -5.16 -1.99
N LEU A 249 0.73 -6.03 -2.42
CA LEU A 249 0.51 -6.91 -3.58
C LEU A 249 -0.58 -7.96 -3.32
N ARG A 250 -0.73 -8.44 -2.08
CA ARG A 250 -1.87 -9.28 -1.66
C ARG A 250 -3.19 -8.51 -1.73
N ALA A 251 -3.20 -7.24 -1.34
CA ALA A 251 -4.37 -6.38 -1.47
C ALA A 251 -4.74 -6.14 -2.93
N LEU A 252 -3.74 -5.87 -3.78
CA LEU A 252 -3.91 -5.73 -5.22
C LEU A 252 -4.49 -7.00 -5.86
N TYR A 253 -3.98 -8.17 -5.45
CA TYR A 253 -4.48 -9.47 -5.89
C TYR A 253 -5.94 -9.70 -5.49
N THR A 254 -6.29 -9.34 -4.25
CA THR A 254 -7.67 -9.46 -3.75
C THR A 254 -8.61 -8.50 -4.48
N ALA A 255 -8.19 -7.24 -4.70
CA ALA A 255 -8.97 -6.26 -5.44
C ALA A 255 -9.23 -6.69 -6.88
N TRP A 256 -8.21 -7.23 -7.56
CA TRP A 256 -8.34 -7.83 -8.88
C TRP A 256 -9.33 -8.99 -8.91
N ALA A 257 -9.21 -9.94 -7.97
CA ALA A 257 -10.10 -11.10 -7.91
C ALA A 257 -11.56 -10.74 -7.64
N LEU A 258 -11.81 -9.62 -6.95
CA LEU A 258 -13.15 -9.09 -6.68
C LEU A 258 -13.65 -8.11 -7.76
N ASP A 259 -12.84 -7.83 -8.77
CA ASP A 259 -13.10 -6.85 -9.83
C ASP A 259 -13.44 -5.44 -9.28
N VAL A 260 -12.71 -5.01 -8.24
CA VAL A 260 -12.85 -3.68 -7.62
C VAL A 260 -11.55 -2.87 -7.72
N ASN A 261 -11.65 -1.56 -7.55
CA ASN A 261 -10.47 -0.68 -7.52
C ASN A 261 -9.66 -0.90 -6.23
N LEU A 262 -8.35 -0.70 -6.32
CA LEU A 262 -7.49 -0.50 -5.15
C LEU A 262 -7.19 1.00 -5.04
N LEU A 263 -7.72 1.68 -4.03
CA LEU A 263 -7.46 3.09 -3.77
C LEU A 263 -6.06 3.25 -3.19
N ILE A 264 -5.38 4.35 -3.52
CA ILE A 264 -4.04 4.73 -3.05
C ILE A 264 -4.13 6.14 -2.47
N ASP A 265 -3.60 6.35 -1.26
CA ASP A 265 -3.61 7.62 -0.52
C ASP A 265 -5.00 8.26 -0.43
N ALA A 266 -6.01 7.44 -0.16
CA ALA A 266 -7.37 7.86 0.16
C ALA A 266 -7.49 8.39 1.60
#